data_AF-A0A4R3N8W2-F1
#
_entry.id   AF-A0A4R3N8W2-F1
#
_cell.length_a   1.000
_cell.length_b   1.000
_cell.length_c   1.000
_cell.angle_alpha   90.00
_cell.angle_beta   90.00
_cell.angle_gamma   90.00
#
_symmetry.space_group_name_H-M   'P 1'
#
loop_
_entity.id
_entity.type
_entity.pdbx_description
1 polymer ?
#
loop_
_entity_poly.entity_id
_entity_poly.type
_entity_poly.pdbx_seq_one_letter_code
_entity_poly.pdbx_strand_id
1 'polypeptide(L)'
;MTKLTRLIKKDKIFYLFENWTIAISLSLLFIFFLSNHILYKFDIWIYHMGTEYFIQSTLRNSLFDMKNALLTVAAIFIGIYVTVFTLLGSIKVDSIFAFLNEKNFKKLVNFIRNAFIAAFLYIILIIFLEVYYIDYNDIPVIFLIINLIIVLYMFATALRFGIILYFAFKKDLNNLPENIKKHREEHKRIRILFSRVENFIDDYEKEKSKDKAERMGKIINEEKETDNN
;
A
#
# COMPACT_ATOMS: atom_id res chain seq x y z
N MET A 1 -36.65 1.47 -1.79
CA MET A 1 -35.61 1.63 -0.73
C MET A 1 -34.87 0.33 -0.36
N THR A 2 -35.23 -0.84 -0.93
CA THR A 2 -34.72 -2.18 -0.57
C THR A 2 -33.59 -2.72 -1.46
N LYS A 3 -33.32 -2.11 -2.63
CA LYS A 3 -32.20 -2.51 -3.53
C LYS A 3 -30.85 -1.90 -3.13
N LEU A 4 -30.84 -0.67 -2.62
CA LEU A 4 -29.60 0.04 -2.24
C LEU A 4 -28.91 -0.59 -1.02
N THR A 5 -29.69 -1.05 -0.04
CA THR A 5 -29.20 -1.74 1.16
C THR A 5 -28.63 -3.14 0.88
N ARG A 6 -29.08 -3.82 -0.20
CA ARG A 6 -28.51 -5.11 -0.63
C ARG A 6 -27.13 -4.96 -1.28
N LEU A 7 -26.90 -3.91 -2.06
CA LEU A 7 -25.59 -3.63 -2.68
C LEU A 7 -24.54 -3.29 -1.62
N ILE A 8 -24.87 -2.44 -0.65
CA ILE A 8 -23.97 -2.04 0.45
C ILE A 8 -23.61 -3.23 1.37
N LYS A 9 -24.55 -4.17 1.61
CA LYS A 9 -24.27 -5.41 2.36
C LYS A 9 -23.35 -6.37 1.61
N LYS A 10 -23.51 -6.50 0.28
CA LYS A 10 -22.65 -7.36 -0.55
C LYS A 10 -21.21 -6.87 -0.55
N ASP A 11 -20.99 -5.56 -0.64
CA ASP A 11 -19.66 -4.96 -0.59
C ASP A 11 -19.00 -5.13 0.78
N LYS A 12 -19.75 -5.04 1.88
CA LYS A 12 -19.20 -5.26 3.24
C LYS A 12 -18.78 -6.72 3.48
N ILE A 13 -19.60 -7.69 3.04
CA ILE A 13 -19.30 -9.11 3.22
C ILE A 13 -18.11 -9.51 2.34
N PHE A 14 -18.08 -9.05 1.08
CA PHE A 14 -16.94 -9.27 0.20
C PHE A 14 -15.66 -8.65 0.77
N TYR A 15 -15.76 -7.44 1.35
CA TYR A 15 -14.63 -6.77 1.99
C TYR A 15 -14.12 -7.46 3.26
N LEU A 16 -15.03 -8.01 4.07
CA LEU A 16 -14.70 -8.84 5.23
C LEU A 16 -14.01 -10.13 4.80
N PHE A 17 -14.55 -10.80 3.79
CA PHE A 17 -13.98 -12.02 3.23
C PHE A 17 -12.57 -11.76 2.68
N GLU A 18 -12.39 -10.72 1.87
CA GLU A 18 -11.09 -10.38 1.28
C GLU A 18 -10.02 -10.12 2.36
N ASN A 19 -10.36 -9.39 3.42
CA ASN A 19 -9.39 -9.08 4.49
C ASN A 19 -9.11 -10.24 5.44
N TRP A 20 -10.12 -11.03 5.79
CA TRP A 20 -10.00 -12.03 6.83
C TRP A 20 -9.74 -13.45 6.33
N THR A 21 -9.90 -13.74 5.02
CA THR A 21 -9.73 -15.11 4.50
C THR A 21 -8.36 -15.71 4.83
N ILE A 22 -7.27 -14.96 4.61
CA ILE A 22 -5.92 -15.44 4.92
C ILE A 22 -5.77 -15.70 6.43
N ALA A 23 -6.21 -14.74 7.26
CA ALA A 23 -6.10 -14.85 8.71
C ALA A 23 -6.93 -16.01 9.28
N ILE A 24 -8.18 -16.16 8.83
CA ILE A 24 -9.09 -17.24 9.24
C ILE A 24 -8.54 -18.59 8.79
N SER A 25 -8.11 -18.72 7.53
CA SER A 25 -7.57 -19.97 7.00
C SER A 25 -6.32 -20.42 7.76
N LEU A 26 -5.40 -19.49 8.03
CA LEU A 26 -4.19 -19.80 8.82
C LEU A 26 -4.49 -20.07 10.28
N SER A 27 -5.45 -19.36 10.89
CA SER A 27 -5.86 -19.61 12.28
C SER A 27 -6.49 -20.98 12.44
N LEU A 28 -7.31 -21.41 11.48
CA LEU A 28 -7.94 -22.73 11.48
C LEU A 28 -6.88 -23.83 11.33
N LEU A 29 -5.90 -23.62 10.44
CA LEU A 29 -4.77 -24.53 10.27
C LEU A 29 -3.89 -24.60 11.53
N PHE A 30 -3.64 -23.46 12.20
CA PHE A 30 -2.91 -23.40 13.46
C PHE A 30 -3.65 -24.18 14.57
N ILE A 31 -4.95 -23.94 14.74
CA ILE A 31 -5.77 -24.64 15.73
C ILE A 31 -5.81 -26.14 15.43
N PHE A 32 -5.90 -26.53 14.17
CA PHE A 32 -5.88 -27.94 13.76
C PHE A 32 -4.58 -28.63 14.19
N PHE A 33 -3.42 -28.08 13.83
CA PHE A 33 -2.14 -28.68 14.19
C PHE A 33 -1.86 -28.63 15.68
N LEU A 34 -2.20 -27.52 16.35
CA LEU A 34 -2.00 -27.37 17.79
C LEU A 34 -2.90 -28.32 18.58
N SER A 35 -4.19 -28.42 18.23
CA SER A 35 -5.13 -29.34 18.88
C SER A 35 -4.64 -30.78 18.74
N ASN A 36 -4.18 -31.16 17.56
CA ASN A 36 -3.68 -32.51 17.30
C ASN A 36 -2.44 -32.83 18.15
N HIS A 37 -1.49 -31.91 18.21
CA HIS A 37 -0.29 -32.07 19.03
C HIS A 37 -0.62 -32.16 20.54
N ILE A 38 -1.59 -31.37 21.02
CA ILE A 38 -2.08 -31.45 22.40
C ILE A 38 -2.73 -32.82 22.66
N LEU A 39 -3.62 -33.27 21.77
CA LEU A 39 -4.27 -34.58 21.89
C LEU A 39 -3.26 -35.73 21.91
N TYR A 40 -2.21 -35.65 21.08
CA TYR A 40 -1.10 -36.60 21.07
C TYR A 40 -0.36 -36.62 22.41
N LYS A 41 -0.03 -35.45 22.98
CA LYS A 41 0.69 -35.35 24.25
C LYS A 41 -0.09 -35.93 25.44
N PHE A 42 -1.42 -35.88 25.40
CA PHE A 42 -2.30 -36.46 26.42
C PHE A 42 -2.77 -37.89 26.10
N ASP A 43 -2.25 -38.49 25.04
CA ASP A 43 -2.59 -39.85 24.57
C ASP A 43 -4.10 -40.09 24.42
N ILE A 44 -4.83 -39.07 23.93
CA ILE A 44 -6.28 -39.15 23.73
C ILE A 44 -6.55 -39.84 22.39
N TRP A 45 -7.36 -40.89 22.38
CA TRP A 45 -7.65 -41.76 21.21
C TRP A 45 -8.08 -41.07 19.89
N ILE A 46 -8.40 -39.77 19.94
CA ILE A 46 -8.87 -38.96 18.80
C ILE A 46 -7.69 -38.29 18.04
N TYR A 47 -6.44 -38.38 18.52
CA TYR A 47 -5.31 -37.82 17.76
C TYR A 47 -5.05 -38.61 16.47
N HIS A 48 -4.53 -37.93 15.45
CA HIS A 48 -4.20 -38.57 14.18
C HIS A 48 -2.67 -38.78 14.10
N MET A 49 -2.21 -40.02 14.17
CA MET A 49 -0.77 -40.32 14.20
C MET A 49 -0.02 -39.79 12.97
N GLY A 50 -0.64 -39.84 11.78
CA GLY A 50 -0.01 -39.38 10.54
C GLY A 50 0.28 -37.88 10.49
N THR A 51 -0.53 -37.06 11.17
CA THR A 51 -0.32 -35.60 11.21
C THR A 51 0.78 -35.23 12.20
N GLU A 52 0.89 -35.96 13.32
CA GLU A 52 2.01 -35.77 14.25
C GLU A 52 3.32 -36.19 13.59
N TYR A 53 3.33 -37.33 12.88
CA TYR A 53 4.49 -37.74 12.10
C TYR A 53 4.86 -36.70 11.03
N PHE A 54 3.87 -36.14 10.34
CA PHE A 54 4.09 -35.06 9.37
C PHE A 54 4.76 -33.84 10.03
N ILE A 55 4.30 -33.41 11.22
CA ILE A 55 4.89 -32.26 11.92
C ILE A 55 6.31 -32.57 12.40
N GLN A 56 6.51 -33.70 13.05
CA GLN A 56 7.79 -34.02 13.71
C GLN A 56 8.88 -34.42 12.72
N SER A 57 8.54 -35.08 11.61
CA SER A 57 9.49 -35.57 10.62
C SER A 57 9.50 -34.68 9.38
N THR A 58 8.43 -34.72 8.58
CA THR A 58 8.40 -34.07 7.26
C THR A 58 8.57 -32.56 7.35
N LEU A 59 7.79 -31.90 8.21
CA LEU A 59 7.81 -30.46 8.37
C LEU A 59 9.12 -29.99 8.99
N ARG A 60 9.59 -30.68 10.03
CA ARG A 60 10.88 -30.40 10.66
C ARG A 60 12.01 -30.41 9.61
N ASN A 61 12.16 -31.52 8.89
CA ASN A 61 13.23 -31.69 7.91
C ASN A 61 13.10 -30.67 6.77
N SER A 62 11.89 -30.47 6.23
CA SER A 62 11.66 -29.53 5.13
C SER A 62 11.99 -28.09 5.51
N LEU A 63 11.58 -27.64 6.70
CA LEU A 63 11.87 -26.29 7.18
C LEU A 63 13.37 -26.09 7.45
N PHE A 64 14.05 -27.13 7.91
CA PHE A 64 15.50 -27.10 8.11
C PHE A 64 16.26 -27.00 6.77
N ASP A 65 15.96 -27.91 5.85
CA ASP A 65 16.64 -28.00 4.55
C ASP A 65 16.40 -26.75 3.70
N MET A 66 15.19 -26.18 3.78
CA MET A 66 14.82 -24.98 3.03
C MET A 66 15.12 -23.68 3.76
N LYS A 67 15.67 -23.70 4.97
CA LYS A 67 15.89 -22.51 5.82
C LYS A 67 16.59 -21.38 5.07
N ASN A 68 17.73 -21.66 4.44
CA ASN A 68 18.53 -20.65 3.74
C ASN A 68 17.79 -20.08 2.52
N ALA A 69 17.03 -20.93 1.82
CA ALA A 69 16.22 -20.50 0.69
C ALA A 69 15.08 -19.58 1.16
N LEU A 70 14.39 -19.93 2.24
CA LEU A 70 13.30 -19.13 2.80
C LEU A 70 13.79 -17.79 3.36
N LEU A 71 14.96 -17.75 4.01
CA LEU A 71 15.65 -16.52 4.43
C LEU A 71 15.93 -15.60 3.25
N THR A 72 16.45 -16.17 2.15
CA THR A 72 16.74 -15.43 0.91
C THR A 72 15.46 -14.88 0.29
N VAL A 73 14.40 -15.68 0.21
CA VAL A 73 13.09 -15.24 -0.29
C VAL A 73 12.51 -14.11 0.57
N ALA A 74 12.60 -14.23 1.90
CA ALA A 74 12.14 -13.18 2.81
C ALA A 74 12.89 -11.86 2.59
N ALA A 75 14.22 -11.91 2.41
CA ALA A 75 15.03 -10.74 2.10
C ALA A 75 14.64 -10.10 0.75
N ILE A 76 14.41 -10.92 -0.30
CA ILE A 76 13.92 -10.42 -1.60
C ILE A 76 12.57 -9.73 -1.45
N PHE A 77 11.64 -10.33 -0.71
CA PHE A 77 10.32 -9.73 -0.47
C PHE A 77 10.42 -8.40 0.25
N ILE A 78 11.26 -8.29 1.28
CA ILE A 78 11.56 -7.03 1.95
C ILE A 78 12.06 -5.98 0.96
N GLY A 79 13.00 -6.33 0.08
CA GLY A 79 13.52 -5.43 -0.95
C GLY A 79 12.45 -4.94 -1.93
N ILE A 80 11.58 -5.85 -2.39
CA ILE A 80 10.44 -5.51 -3.25
C ILE A 80 9.49 -4.55 -2.52
N TYR A 81 9.14 -4.83 -1.26
CA TYR A 81 8.21 -4.00 -0.50
C TYR A 81 8.78 -2.61 -0.23
N VAL A 82 10.06 -2.47 0.12
CA VAL A 82 10.72 -1.17 0.30
C VAL A 82 10.75 -0.39 -1.01
N THR A 83 11.03 -1.05 -2.13
CA THR A 83 11.02 -0.43 -3.46
C THR A 83 9.62 0.09 -3.80
N VAL A 84 8.59 -0.73 -3.60
CA VAL A 84 7.20 -0.33 -3.84
C VAL A 84 6.79 0.81 -2.90
N PHE A 85 7.16 0.77 -1.61
CA PHE A 85 6.92 1.87 -0.68
C PHE A 85 7.57 3.17 -1.11
N THR A 86 8.82 3.11 -1.56
CA THR A 86 9.58 4.27 -2.03
C THR A 86 8.96 4.83 -3.30
N LEU A 87 8.58 3.96 -4.25
CA LEU A 87 7.84 4.36 -5.45
C LEU A 87 6.52 5.04 -5.06
N LEU A 88 5.73 4.42 -4.18
CA LEU A 88 4.45 4.97 -3.72
C LEU A 88 4.62 6.31 -2.98
N GLY A 89 5.69 6.48 -2.19
CA GLY A 89 5.99 7.70 -1.45
C GLY A 89 6.59 8.82 -2.30
N SER A 90 7.27 8.50 -3.40
CA SER A 90 7.89 9.46 -4.33
C SER A 90 6.89 10.11 -5.29
N ILE A 91 5.68 9.60 -5.37
CA ILE A 91 4.62 10.09 -6.24
C ILE A 91 4.21 11.48 -5.75
N LYS A 92 4.54 12.51 -6.55
CA LYS A 92 3.95 13.84 -6.41
C LYS A 92 2.43 13.73 -6.48
N VAL A 93 1.74 14.57 -5.71
CA VAL A 93 0.27 14.67 -5.57
C VAL A 93 -0.49 14.68 -6.92
N ASP A 94 0.19 15.00 -8.03
CA ASP A 94 -0.37 15.04 -9.39
C ASP A 94 -0.08 13.80 -10.28
N SER A 95 0.51 12.73 -9.76
CA SER A 95 0.86 11.54 -10.55
C SER A 95 -0.15 10.41 -10.36
N ILE A 96 -0.53 9.77 -11.47
CA ILE A 96 -1.28 8.51 -11.76
C ILE A 96 -1.91 7.76 -10.58
N PHE A 97 -1.24 7.61 -9.43
CA PHE A 97 -1.80 7.07 -8.18
C PHE A 97 -2.73 8.04 -7.43
N ALA A 98 -2.75 9.34 -7.73
CA ALA A 98 -3.76 10.28 -7.26
C ALA A 98 -5.18 9.91 -7.76
N PHE A 99 -5.27 9.10 -8.83
CA PHE A 99 -6.52 8.54 -9.33
C PHE A 99 -6.98 7.27 -8.59
N LEU A 100 -6.12 6.66 -7.76
CA LEU A 100 -6.59 5.66 -6.82
C LEU A 100 -7.40 6.38 -5.75
N ASN A 101 -8.71 6.08 -5.72
CA ASN A 101 -9.60 6.46 -4.62
C ASN A 101 -8.86 6.24 -3.30
N GLU A 102 -8.71 7.29 -2.48
CA GLU A 102 -7.87 7.35 -1.28
C GLU A 102 -7.99 6.09 -0.41
N LYS A 103 -9.21 5.54 -0.33
CA LYS A 103 -9.53 4.30 0.35
C LYS A 103 -8.78 3.07 -0.18
N ASN A 104 -8.62 2.93 -1.49
CA ASN A 104 -7.89 1.83 -2.13
C ASN A 104 -6.38 2.01 -2.04
N PHE A 105 -5.88 3.25 -2.12
CA PHE A 105 -4.47 3.55 -1.88
C PHE A 105 -4.06 3.19 -0.45
N LYS A 106 -4.83 3.64 0.55
CA LYS A 106 -4.58 3.30 1.96
C LYS A 106 -4.65 1.80 2.24
N LYS A 107 -5.55 1.07 1.55
CA LYS A 107 -5.58 -0.40 1.61
C LYS A 107 -4.31 -1.01 1.05
N LEU A 108 -3.87 -0.59 -0.14
CA LEU A 108 -2.64 -1.07 -0.76
C LEU A 108 -1.45 -0.87 0.17
N VAL A 109 -1.30 0.33 0.73
CA VAL A 109 -0.24 0.67 1.70
C VAL A 109 -0.31 -0.23 2.94
N ASN A 110 -1.51 -0.45 3.51
CA ASN A 110 -1.67 -1.36 4.65
C ASN A 110 -1.29 -2.81 4.31
N PHE A 111 -1.59 -3.29 3.11
CA PHE A 111 -1.21 -4.64 2.69
C PHE A 111 0.29 -4.79 2.54
N ILE A 112 0.95 -3.84 1.89
CA ILE A 112 2.42 -3.84 1.74
C ILE A 112 3.07 -3.79 3.13
N ARG A 113 2.56 -2.95 4.03
CA ARG A 113 3.04 -2.89 5.42
C ARG A 113 2.92 -4.24 6.13
N ASN A 114 1.77 -4.91 6.03
CA ASN A 114 1.56 -6.19 6.69
C ASN A 114 2.44 -7.30 6.10
N ALA A 115 2.63 -7.32 4.77
CA ALA A 115 3.51 -8.27 4.10
C ALA A 115 4.99 -8.04 4.47
N PHE A 116 5.40 -6.77 4.59
CA PHE A 116 6.72 -6.39 5.11
C PHE A 116 6.93 -6.87 6.54
N ILE A 117 5.96 -6.62 7.44
CA ILE A 117 6.02 -7.08 8.83
C ILE A 117 6.11 -8.61 8.90
N ALA A 118 5.38 -9.33 8.04
CA ALA A 118 5.43 -10.79 7.98
C ALA A 118 6.84 -11.31 7.64
N ALA A 119 7.43 -10.79 6.56
CA ALA A 119 8.78 -11.17 6.14
C ALA A 119 9.83 -10.80 7.19
N PHE A 120 9.68 -9.64 7.83
CA PHE A 120 10.58 -9.20 8.89
C PHE A 120 10.46 -10.07 10.16
N LEU A 121 9.24 -10.39 10.58
CA LEU A 121 8.98 -11.31 11.70
C LEU A 121 9.54 -12.71 11.44
N TYR A 122 9.48 -13.19 10.19
CA TYR A 122 10.09 -14.46 9.81
C TYR A 122 11.60 -14.46 10.05
N ILE A 123 12.31 -13.43 9.59
CA ILE A 123 13.77 -13.32 9.79
C ILE A 123 14.11 -13.27 11.29
N ILE A 124 13.38 -12.47 12.07
CA ILE A 124 13.56 -12.40 13.53
C ILE A 124 13.33 -13.77 14.17
N LEU A 125 12.30 -14.49 13.77
CA LEU A 125 12.02 -15.83 14.31
C LEU A 125 13.17 -16.80 14.02
N ILE A 126 13.70 -16.80 12.79
CA ILE A 126 14.81 -17.68 12.43
C ILE A 126 16.07 -17.33 13.24
N ILE A 127 16.40 -16.04 13.36
CA ILE A 127 17.53 -15.60 14.20
C ILE A 127 17.33 -16.06 15.64
N PHE A 128 16.13 -15.89 16.19
CA PHE A 128 15.82 -16.32 17.56
C PHE A 128 15.97 -17.83 17.74
N LEU A 129 15.50 -18.62 16.78
CA LEU A 129 15.62 -20.08 16.81
C LEU A 129 17.09 -20.52 16.76
N GLU A 130 17.92 -19.90 15.92
CA GLU A 130 19.36 -20.21 15.83
C GLU A 130 20.14 -19.80 17.08
N VAL A 131 19.73 -18.72 17.76
CA VAL A 131 20.38 -18.27 19.00
C VAL A 131 20.04 -19.18 20.18
N TYR A 132 18.79 -19.65 20.27
CA TYR A 132 18.32 -20.40 21.44
C TYR A 132 18.50 -21.91 21.30
N TYR A 133 18.47 -22.46 20.08
CA TYR A 133 18.56 -23.89 19.82
C TYR A 133 19.78 -24.20 18.97
N ILE A 134 20.73 -24.94 19.57
CA ILE A 134 21.97 -25.37 18.91
C ILE A 134 21.69 -26.55 17.96
N ASP A 135 20.88 -27.51 18.39
CA ASP A 135 20.38 -28.60 17.55
C ASP A 135 18.93 -28.30 17.12
N TYR A 136 18.65 -28.51 15.84
CA TYR A 136 17.32 -28.34 15.28
C TYR A 136 16.33 -29.36 15.83
N ASN A 137 16.79 -30.52 16.33
CA ASN A 137 15.94 -31.52 16.98
C ASN A 137 15.34 -31.03 18.30
N ASP A 138 16.02 -30.12 19.00
CA ASP A 138 15.58 -29.59 20.30
C ASP A 138 14.48 -28.54 20.17
N ILE A 139 14.21 -28.06 18.94
CA ILE A 139 13.16 -27.08 18.69
C ILE A 139 11.79 -27.69 19.05
N PRO A 140 11.04 -27.05 19.97
CA PRO A 140 9.70 -27.49 20.32
C PRO A 140 8.76 -27.45 19.11
N VAL A 141 7.88 -28.44 19.03
CA VAL A 141 6.89 -28.57 17.95
C VAL A 141 6.05 -27.30 17.75
N ILE A 142 5.74 -26.59 18.85
CA ILE A 142 5.00 -25.32 18.79
C ILE A 142 5.72 -24.29 17.92
N PHE A 143 7.05 -24.18 18.01
CA PHE A 143 7.82 -23.26 17.18
C PHE A 143 7.87 -23.70 15.72
N LEU A 144 7.87 -25.00 15.43
CA LEU A 144 7.75 -25.50 14.06
C LEU A 144 6.41 -25.13 13.43
N ILE A 145 5.31 -25.28 14.19
CA ILE A 145 3.97 -24.89 13.75
C ILE A 145 3.93 -23.37 13.51
N ILE A 146 4.47 -22.56 14.43
CA ILE A 146 4.54 -21.10 14.25
C ILE A 146 5.35 -20.74 13.00
N ASN A 147 6.50 -21.38 12.79
CA ASN A 147 7.36 -21.14 11.63
C ASN A 147 6.59 -21.42 10.33
N LEU A 148 5.91 -22.56 10.24
CA LEU A 148 5.06 -22.90 9.10
C LEU A 148 3.98 -21.84 8.85
N ILE A 149 3.28 -21.39 9.89
CA ILE A 149 2.24 -20.36 9.75
C ILE A 149 2.82 -19.06 9.23
N ILE A 150 3.97 -18.61 9.72
CA ILE A 150 4.60 -17.38 9.27
C ILE A 150 5.05 -17.51 7.81
N VAL A 151 5.64 -18.64 7.41
CA VAL A 151 6.04 -18.89 6.02
C VAL A 151 4.82 -18.84 5.09
N LEU A 152 3.75 -19.56 5.43
CA LEU A 152 2.51 -19.54 4.66
C LEU A 152 1.88 -18.14 4.62
N TYR A 153 1.91 -17.40 5.72
CA TYR A 153 1.43 -16.03 5.78
C TYR A 153 2.22 -15.10 4.87
N MET A 154 3.54 -15.21 4.87
CA MET A 154 4.43 -14.45 3.99
C MET A 154 4.10 -14.71 2.52
N PHE A 155 3.97 -15.97 2.10
CA PHE A 155 3.61 -16.29 0.72
C PHE A 155 2.18 -15.84 0.35
N ALA A 156 1.21 -16.06 1.24
CA ALA A 156 -0.18 -15.66 0.99
C ALA A 156 -0.32 -14.13 0.86
N THR A 157 0.38 -13.38 1.70
CA THR A 157 0.39 -11.90 1.63
C THR A 157 1.11 -11.40 0.39
N ALA A 158 2.23 -12.02 -0.01
CA ALA A 158 2.94 -11.70 -1.25
C ALA A 158 2.07 -11.96 -2.50
N LEU A 159 1.40 -13.11 -2.55
CA LEU A 159 0.51 -13.47 -3.65
C LEU A 159 -0.68 -12.50 -3.73
N ARG A 160 -1.29 -12.17 -2.59
CA ARG A 160 -2.37 -11.18 -2.53
C ARG A 160 -1.90 -9.81 -3.01
N PHE A 161 -0.72 -9.37 -2.57
CA PHE A 161 -0.13 -8.13 -3.02
C PHE A 161 0.06 -8.13 -4.56
N GLY A 162 0.61 -9.21 -5.13
CA GLY A 162 0.76 -9.36 -6.58
C GLY A 162 -0.56 -9.30 -7.34
N ILE A 163 -1.61 -9.95 -6.84
CA ILE A 163 -2.96 -9.91 -7.43
C ILE A 163 -3.52 -8.48 -7.42
N ILE A 164 -3.46 -7.80 -6.28
CA ILE A 164 -3.99 -6.43 -6.15
C ILE A 164 -3.23 -5.49 -7.09
N LEU A 165 -1.91 -5.61 -7.14
CA LEU A 165 -1.07 -4.81 -8.01
C LEU A 165 -1.43 -5.07 -9.48
N TYR A 166 -1.60 -6.34 -9.88
CA TYR A 166 -2.06 -6.69 -11.22
C TYR A 166 -3.42 -6.08 -11.58
N PHE A 167 -4.41 -6.13 -10.67
CA PHE A 167 -5.72 -5.52 -10.90
C PHE A 167 -5.67 -4.00 -10.94
N ALA A 168 -4.86 -3.36 -10.09
CA ALA A 168 -4.65 -1.91 -10.10
C ALA A 168 -4.04 -1.49 -11.44
N PHE A 169 -2.93 -2.11 -11.83
CA PHE A 169 -2.27 -1.81 -13.10
C PHE A 169 -3.14 -2.12 -14.32
N LYS A 170 -3.89 -3.22 -14.33
CA LYS A 170 -4.78 -3.55 -15.46
C LYS A 170 -5.89 -2.52 -15.67
N LYS A 171 -6.46 -2.00 -14.57
CA LYS A 171 -7.50 -0.96 -14.63
C LYS A 171 -6.91 0.40 -15.03
N ASP A 172 -5.70 0.70 -14.57
CA ASP A 172 -5.08 2.01 -14.78
C ASP A 172 -4.37 2.12 -16.14
N LEU A 173 -3.74 1.04 -16.64
CA LEU A 173 -3.15 0.99 -17.99
C LEU A 173 -4.18 1.24 -19.09
N ASN A 174 -5.39 0.70 -18.95
CA ASN A 174 -6.46 0.88 -19.95
C ASN A 174 -6.99 2.32 -20.00
N ASN A 175 -6.90 3.08 -18.90
CA ASN A 175 -7.41 4.45 -18.81
C ASN A 175 -6.28 5.50 -18.87
N LEU A 176 -5.02 5.07 -18.88
CA LEU A 176 -3.83 5.92 -18.88
C LEU A 176 -3.82 6.95 -20.03
N PRO A 177 -4.12 6.58 -21.28
CA PRO A 177 -4.05 7.53 -22.39
C PRO A 177 -5.08 8.66 -22.28
N GLU A 178 -6.28 8.34 -21.79
CA GLU A 178 -7.37 9.30 -21.62
C GLU A 178 -7.12 10.26 -20.45
N ASN A 179 -6.65 9.73 -19.32
CA ASN A 179 -6.34 10.55 -18.15
C ASN A 179 -5.15 11.49 -18.41
N ILE A 180 -4.12 11.03 -19.13
CA ILE A 180 -2.98 11.88 -19.52
C ILE A 180 -3.42 13.00 -20.46
N LYS A 181 -4.31 12.72 -21.43
CA LYS A 181 -4.86 13.75 -22.32
C LYS A 181 -5.65 14.79 -21.54
N LYS A 182 -6.52 14.37 -20.63
CA LYS A 182 -7.37 15.26 -19.83
C LYS A 182 -6.56 16.18 -18.92
N HIS A 183 -5.54 15.66 -18.23
CA HIS A 183 -4.64 16.48 -17.41
C HIS A 183 -3.84 17.49 -18.24
N ARG A 184 -3.38 17.09 -19.44
CA ARG A 184 -2.65 17.99 -20.33
C ARG A 184 -3.53 19.14 -20.83
N GLU A 185 -4.81 18.86 -21.07
CA GLU A 185 -5.80 19.88 -21.44
C GLU A 185 -6.14 20.82 -20.27
N GLU A 186 -6.31 20.31 -19.06
CA GLU A 186 -6.52 21.13 -17.86
C GLU A 186 -5.33 22.05 -17.58
N HIS A 187 -4.10 21.52 -17.62
CA HIS A 187 -2.90 22.35 -17.47
C HIS A 187 -2.78 23.41 -18.55
N LYS A 188 -3.15 23.09 -19.81
CA LYS A 188 -3.22 24.10 -20.87
C LYS A 188 -4.27 25.18 -20.55
N ARG A 189 -5.46 24.81 -20.08
CA ARG A 189 -6.51 25.78 -19.70
C ARG A 189 -6.07 26.68 -18.55
N ILE A 190 -5.45 26.11 -17.52
CA ILE A 190 -4.92 26.86 -16.38
C ILE A 190 -3.84 27.84 -16.85
N ARG A 191 -2.90 27.39 -17.69
CA ARG A 191 -1.87 28.28 -18.25
C ARG A 191 -2.46 29.43 -19.08
N ILE A 192 -3.51 29.15 -19.87
CA ILE A 192 -4.23 30.18 -20.64
C ILE A 192 -4.93 31.17 -19.71
N LEU A 193 -5.58 30.70 -18.64
CA LEU A 193 -6.22 31.55 -17.64
C LEU A 193 -5.21 32.45 -16.94
N PHE A 194 -4.06 31.91 -16.52
CA PHE A 194 -2.98 32.70 -15.92
C PHE A 194 -2.49 33.79 -16.88
N SER A 195 -2.23 33.45 -18.14
CA SER A 195 -1.81 34.44 -19.13
C SER A 195 -2.88 35.53 -19.36
N ARG A 196 -4.17 35.19 -19.33
CA ARG A 196 -5.25 36.20 -19.41
C ARG A 196 -5.29 37.11 -18.19
N VAL A 197 -5.09 36.56 -17.00
CA VAL A 197 -5.02 37.34 -15.76
C VAL A 197 -3.82 38.27 -15.77
N GLU A 198 -2.66 37.78 -16.22
CA GLU A 198 -1.42 38.55 -16.33
C GLU A 198 -1.59 39.73 -17.29
N ASN A 199 -2.14 39.49 -18.49
CA ASN A 199 -2.46 40.55 -19.44
C ASN A 199 -3.47 41.58 -18.87
N PHE A 200 -4.49 41.12 -18.14
CA PHE A 200 -5.46 42.03 -17.52
C PHE A 200 -4.82 42.93 -16.46
N ILE A 201 -3.89 42.39 -15.66
CA ILE A 201 -3.14 43.18 -14.66
C ILE A 201 -2.27 44.23 -15.36
N ASP A 202 -1.54 43.84 -16.41
CA ASP A 202 -0.70 44.76 -17.20
C ASP A 202 -1.50 45.90 -17.82
N ASP A 203 -2.67 45.58 -18.39
CA ASP A 203 -3.57 46.59 -18.98
C ASP A 203 -4.12 47.53 -17.91
N TYR A 204 -4.53 47.00 -16.76
CA TYR A 204 -5.02 47.79 -15.63
C TYR A 204 -3.93 48.72 -15.06
N GLU A 205 -2.67 48.25 -14.95
CA GLU A 205 -1.56 49.09 -14.50
C GLU A 205 -1.21 50.21 -15.50
N LYS A 206 -1.28 49.92 -16.80
CA LYS A 206 -1.08 50.94 -17.84
C LYS A 206 -2.17 52.00 -17.79
N GLU A 207 -3.42 51.61 -17.64
CA GLU A 207 -4.56 52.53 -17.55
C GLU A 207 -4.45 53.42 -16.30
N LYS A 208 -4.14 52.82 -15.15
CA LYS A 208 -3.87 53.57 -13.90
C LYS A 208 -2.68 54.53 -14.03
N SER A 209 -1.65 54.16 -14.79
CA SER A 209 -0.48 55.01 -15.03
C SER A 209 -0.82 56.19 -15.94
N LYS A 210 -1.66 55.99 -16.96
CA LYS A 210 -2.20 57.06 -17.81
C LYS A 210 -3.07 58.01 -17.02
N ASP A 211 -4.00 57.50 -16.21
CA ASP A 211 -4.83 58.30 -15.31
C ASP A 211 -4.00 59.17 -14.38
N LYS A 212 -2.92 58.60 -13.82
CA LYS A 212 -2.00 59.34 -12.94
C LYS A 212 -1.25 60.43 -13.71
N ALA A 213 -0.79 60.14 -14.92
CA ALA A 213 -0.11 61.11 -15.78
C ALA A 213 -1.05 62.25 -16.21
N GLU A 214 -2.30 61.96 -16.55
CA GLU A 214 -3.31 62.98 -16.87
C GLU A 214 -3.62 63.88 -15.68
N ARG A 215 -3.77 63.31 -14.46
CA ARG A 215 -3.96 64.10 -13.24
C ARG A 215 -2.76 65.00 -12.95
N MET A 216 -1.54 64.47 -13.09
CA MET A 216 -0.32 65.27 -12.93
C MET A 216 -0.25 66.40 -13.96
N GLY A 217 -0.62 66.13 -15.22
CA GLY A 217 -0.63 67.13 -16.28
C GLY A 217 -1.63 68.26 -16.05
N LYS A 218 -2.82 67.96 -15.49
CA LYS A 218 -3.80 68.98 -15.10
C LYS A 218 -3.29 69.88 -13.98
N ILE A 219 -2.69 69.30 -12.93
CA ILE A 219 -2.11 70.05 -11.81
C ILE A 219 -1.02 71.01 -12.30
N ILE A 220 -0.11 70.54 -13.16
CA ILE A 220 0.99 71.36 -13.71
C ILE A 220 0.46 72.52 -14.58
N ASN A 221 -0.63 72.29 -15.32
CA ASN A 221 -1.23 73.35 -16.13
C ASN A 221 -1.99 74.37 -15.26
N GLU A 222 -2.68 73.92 -14.21
CA GLU A 222 -3.35 74.81 -13.24
C GLU A 222 -2.32 75.68 -12.49
N GLU A 223 -1.17 75.13 -12.08
CA GLU A 223 -0.06 75.89 -11.46
C GLU A 223 0.53 76.94 -12.43
N LYS A 224 0.66 76.61 -13.72
CA LYS A 224 1.16 77.56 -14.74
C LYS A 224 0.18 78.69 -15.08
N GLU A 225 -1.12 78.48 -14.89
CA GLU A 225 -2.14 79.52 -15.04
C GLU A 225 -2.25 80.41 -13.80
N THR A 226 -1.83 79.93 -12.62
CA THR A 226 -1.78 80.73 -11.39
C THR A 226 -0.53 81.61 -11.30
N ASP A 227 0.60 81.20 -11.87
CA ASP A 227 1.84 82.00 -11.93
C ASP A 227 1.84 83.11 -13.01
N ASN A 228 0.84 83.14 -13.91
CA ASN A 228 0.72 84.13 -14.99
C ASN A 228 -0.36 85.22 -14.75
N ASN A 229 -0.93 85.28 -13.54
CA ASN A 229 -1.84 86.35 -13.08
C ASN A 229 -1.20 87.10 -11.90
#